data_AF-A0A1V2GYD6-F1
#
_entry.id   AF-A0A1V2GYD6-F1
#
_cell.length_a   1.000
_cell.length_b   1.000
_cell.length_c   1.000
_cell.angle_alpha   90.00
_cell.angle_beta   90.00
_cell.angle_gamma   90.00
#
_symmetry.space_group_name_H-M   'P 1'
#
loop_
_entity.id
_entity.type
_entity.pdbx_description
1 polymer ?
#
loop_
_entity_poly.entity_id
_entity_poly.type
_entity_poly.pdbx_seq_one_letter_code
_entity_poly.pdbx_strand_id
1 'polypeptide(L)'
;MPRRTIFLQAGLGEARLEAWVAEGWIGRDTAPDEAELARIALIQALTEELGVNEAGVDVALGLLDQLHGLRRALRQMQAELDRLPPPLRTALIEAARRGD
;
A
#
# COMPACT_ATOMS: atom_id res chain seq x y z
N MET A 1 9.27 -19.04 2.36
CA MET A 1 10.08 -18.74 3.57
C MET A 1 9.11 -18.41 4.69
N PRO A 2 9.24 -18.97 5.89
CA PRO A 2 8.31 -18.68 6.99
C PRO A 2 8.51 -17.24 7.48
N ARG A 3 7.41 -16.52 7.71
CA ARG A 3 7.35 -15.14 8.18
C ARG A 3 8.44 -14.77 9.21
N ARG A 4 8.54 -15.53 10.30
CA ARG A 4 9.51 -15.29 11.38
C ARG A 4 10.95 -15.14 10.87
N THR A 5 11.36 -15.89 9.85
CA THR A 5 12.73 -15.80 9.29
C THR A 5 12.98 -14.45 8.61
N ILE A 6 12.02 -13.95 7.84
CA ILE A 6 12.12 -12.65 7.17
C ILE A 6 12.21 -11.52 8.20
N PHE A 7 11.40 -11.61 9.26
CA PHE A 7 11.38 -10.60 10.31
C PHE A 7 12.65 -10.59 11.16
N LEU A 8 13.22 -11.76 11.46
CA LEU A 8 14.54 -11.86 12.10
C LEU A 8 15.65 -11.28 11.21
N GLN A 9 15.59 -11.48 9.89
CA GLN A 9 16.53 -10.88 8.94
C GLN A 9 16.36 -9.35 8.84
N ALA A 10 15.14 -8.84 9.02
CA ALA A 10 14.83 -7.42 9.07
C ALA A 10 15.12 -6.77 10.45
N GLY A 11 15.70 -7.51 11.40
CA GLY A 11 16.03 -7.01 12.75
C GLY A 11 14.82 -6.84 13.67
N LEU A 12 13.64 -7.34 13.29
CA LEU A 12 12.42 -7.23 14.08
C LEU A 12 12.29 -8.42 15.04
N GLY A 13 12.33 -8.13 16.33
CA GLY A 13 12.01 -9.10 17.38
C GLY A 13 10.53 -9.52 17.36
N GLU A 14 10.25 -10.72 17.87
CA GLU A 14 8.90 -11.32 17.84
C GLU A 14 7.83 -10.47 18.58
N ALA A 15 8.19 -9.83 19.69
CA ALA A 15 7.27 -8.96 20.43
C ALA A 15 6.82 -7.73 19.62
N ARG A 16 7.74 -7.15 18.84
CA ARG A 16 7.44 -5.97 17.99
C ARG A 16 6.55 -6.35 16.81
N LEU A 17 6.76 -7.56 16.28
CA LEU A 17 5.89 -8.12 15.25
C LEU A 17 4.45 -8.27 15.74
N GLU A 18 4.26 -8.88 16.91
CA GLU A 18 2.93 -9.08 17.48
C GLU A 18 2.25 -7.74 17.80
N ALA A 19 3.00 -6.75 18.28
CA ALA A 19 2.48 -5.40 18.47
C ALA A 19 1.97 -4.79 17.15
N TRP A 20 2.75 -4.88 16.07
CA TRP A 20 2.33 -4.33 14.77
C TRP A 20 1.15 -5.09 14.16
N VAL A 21 1.01 -6.39 14.43
CA VAL A 21 -0.20 -7.14 14.07
C VAL A 21 -1.40 -6.70 14.90
N ALA A 22 -1.21 -6.45 16.20
CA ALA A 22 -2.26 -5.99 17.09
C ALA A 22 -2.80 -4.61 16.71
N GLU A 23 -1.91 -3.69 16.31
CA GLU A 23 -2.26 -2.37 15.78
C GLU A 23 -2.80 -2.42 14.33
N GLY A 24 -2.77 -3.60 13.69
CA GLY A 24 -3.26 -3.78 12.32
C GLY A 24 -2.35 -3.16 11.25
N TRP A 25 -1.12 -2.78 11.61
CA TRP A 25 -0.15 -2.22 10.67
C TRP A 25 0.34 -3.24 9.66
N ILE A 26 0.37 -4.51 10.02
CA ILE A 26 0.72 -5.63 9.15
C ILE A 26 -0.29 -6.77 9.32
N GLY A 27 -0.45 -7.57 8.28
CA GLY A 27 -1.36 -8.71 8.29
C GLY A 27 -0.89 -9.83 9.22
N ARG A 28 -1.80 -10.76 9.53
CA ARG A 28 -1.50 -11.99 10.29
C ARG A 28 -0.93 -13.11 9.41
N ASP A 29 -0.75 -12.87 8.12
CA ASP A 29 -0.38 -13.91 7.17
C ASP A 29 1.02 -14.48 7.43
N THR A 30 1.26 -15.72 7.01
CA THR A 30 2.49 -16.48 7.29
C THR A 30 3.57 -16.33 6.21
N ALA A 31 3.22 -15.68 5.10
CA ALA A 31 4.12 -15.37 3.99
C ALA A 31 3.87 -13.93 3.52
N PRO A 32 4.66 -12.94 3.98
CA PRO A 32 4.52 -11.58 3.51
C PRO A 32 4.85 -11.50 2.01
N ASP A 33 3.99 -10.82 1.26
CA ASP A 33 4.25 -10.47 -0.14
C ASP A 33 5.18 -9.24 -0.23
N GLU A 34 5.55 -8.86 -1.45
CA GLU A 34 6.43 -7.71 -1.68
C GLU A 34 5.85 -6.40 -1.13
N ALA A 35 4.52 -6.25 -1.14
CA ALA A 35 3.85 -5.08 -0.60
C ALA A 35 3.93 -5.02 0.93
N GLU A 36 3.79 -6.17 1.60
CA GLU A 36 3.94 -6.27 3.04
C GLU A 36 5.39 -6.04 3.47
N LEU A 37 6.39 -6.56 2.72
CA LEU A 37 7.80 -6.25 2.93
C LEU A 37 8.09 -4.74 2.82
N ALA A 38 7.55 -4.08 1.80
CA ALA A 38 7.70 -2.63 1.64
C ALA A 38 7.01 -1.86 2.77
N ARG A 39 5.84 -2.33 3.24
CA ARG A 39 5.14 -1.73 4.39
C ARG A 39 5.97 -1.83 5.67
N ILE A 40 6.59 -2.98 5.93
CA ILE A 40 7.48 -3.19 7.08
C ILE A 40 8.66 -2.22 7.05
N ALA A 41 9.32 -2.09 5.90
CA ALA A 41 10.43 -1.16 5.72
C ALA A 41 10.00 0.29 5.96
N LEU A 42 8.79 0.67 5.51
CA LEU A 42 8.24 1.99 5.78
C LEU A 42 8.00 2.23 7.27
N ILE A 43 7.40 1.27 7.98
CA ILE A 43 7.16 1.40 9.43
C ILE A 43 8.48 1.55 10.18
N GLN A 44 9.52 0.81 9.79
CA GLN A 44 10.87 0.98 10.34
C GLN A 44 11.41 2.40 10.09
N ALA A 45 11.37 2.89 8.86
CA ALA A 45 11.83 4.25 8.55
C ALA A 45 11.05 5.33 9.33
N LEU A 46 9.73 5.19 9.44
CA LEU A 46 8.89 6.12 10.20
C LEU A 46 9.26 6.13 11.70
N THR A 47 9.44 4.95 12.30
CA THR A 47 9.64 4.82 13.75
C THR A 47 11.09 5.03 14.17
N GLU A 48 12.07 4.53 13.40
CA GLU A 48 13.48 4.48 13.79
C GLU A 48 14.28 5.65 13.22
N GLU A 49 13.98 6.10 12.00
CA GLU A 49 14.72 7.19 11.35
C GLU A 49 14.04 8.55 11.55
N LEU A 50 12.71 8.58 11.50
CA LEU A 50 11.93 9.82 11.52
C LEU A 50 11.28 10.13 12.89
N GLY A 51 11.38 9.22 13.86
CA GLY A 51 10.85 9.42 15.22
C GLY A 51 9.34 9.63 15.28
N VAL A 52 8.61 9.11 14.29
CA VAL A 52 7.15 9.18 14.23
C VAL A 52 6.56 8.28 15.32
N ASN A 53 5.62 8.81 16.10
CA ASN A 53 4.91 8.06 17.12
C ASN A 53 3.87 7.10 16.51
N GLU A 54 3.32 6.21 17.32
CA GLU A 54 2.35 5.20 16.87
C GLU A 54 1.14 5.81 16.15
N ALA A 55 0.54 6.85 16.72
CA ALA A 55 -0.58 7.56 16.09
C ALA A 55 -0.20 8.19 14.73
N GLY A 56 1.03 8.66 14.57
CA GLY A 56 1.54 9.18 13.31
C GLY A 56 1.75 8.08 12.27
N VAL A 57 2.19 6.88 12.71
CA VAL A 57 2.30 5.70 11.85
C VAL A 57 0.92 5.28 11.36
N ASP A 58 -0.10 5.26 12.21
CA ASP A 58 -1.49 4.97 11.81
C ASP A 58 -1.97 5.88 10.68
N VAL A 59 -1.75 7.18 10.83
CA VAL A 59 -2.13 8.17 9.82
C VAL A 59 -1.35 7.94 8.53
N ALA A 60 -0.04 7.72 8.60
CA ALA A 60 0.79 7.50 7.42
C ALA A 60 0.38 6.22 6.66
N LEU A 61 0.13 5.13 7.37
CA LEU A 61 -0.34 3.87 6.77
C LEU A 61 -1.74 4.03 6.17
N GLY A 62 -2.65 4.72 6.86
CA GLY A 62 -3.98 5.03 6.33
C GLY A 62 -3.93 5.85 5.05
N LEU A 63 -3.04 6.85 4.96
CA LEU A 63 -2.84 7.64 3.74
C LEU A 63 -2.25 6.80 2.60
N LEU A 64 -1.30 5.92 2.90
CA LEU A 64 -0.74 4.99 1.92
C LEU A 64 -1.81 4.03 1.39
N ASP A 65 -2.67 3.52 2.27
CA ASP A 65 -3.78 2.64 1.90
C ASP A 65 -4.82 3.35 1.02
N GLN A 66 -5.13 4.60 1.33
CA GLN A 66 -5.95 5.45 0.47
C GLN A 66 -5.32 5.66 -0.91
N LEU A 67 -4.01 5.95 -0.97
CA LEU A 67 -3.28 6.11 -2.23
C LEU A 67 -3.28 4.82 -3.07
N HIS A 68 -3.10 3.66 -2.43
CA HIS A 68 -3.22 2.37 -3.12
C HIS A 68 -4.65 2.10 -3.59
N GLY A 69 -5.66 2.47 -2.80
CA GLY A 69 -7.06 2.45 -3.18
C GLY A 69 -7.32 3.28 -4.45
N LEU A 70 -6.84 4.52 -4.46
CA LEU A 70 -6.96 5.42 -5.62
C LEU A 70 -6.24 4.87 -6.85
N ARG A 71 -5.00 4.38 -6.70
CA ARG A 71 -4.26 3.74 -7.79
C ARG A 71 -4.97 2.51 -8.35
N ARG A 72 -5.65 1.72 -7.51
CA ARG A 72 -6.47 0.59 -7.97
C ARG A 72 -7.70 1.08 -8.74
N ALA A 73 -8.42 2.07 -8.21
CA ALA A 73 -9.59 2.64 -8.88
C ALA A 73 -9.24 3.22 -10.27
N LEU A 74 -8.14 3.96 -10.38
CA LEU A 74 -7.67 4.50 -11.66
C LEU A 74 -7.27 3.38 -12.65
N ARG A 75 -6.57 2.35 -12.19
CA ARG A 75 -6.23 1.19 -13.05
C ARG A 75 -7.48 0.44 -13.51
N GLN A 76 -8.48 0.28 -12.65
CA GLN A 76 -9.75 -0.32 -13.04
C GLN A 76 -10.48 0.53 -14.07
N MET A 77 -10.57 1.84 -13.85
CA MET A 77 -11.17 2.76 -14.81
C MET A 77 -10.47 2.69 -16.16
N GLN A 78 -9.13 2.68 -16.17
CA GLN A 78 -8.34 2.53 -17.38
C GLN A 78 -8.63 1.20 -18.09
N ALA A 79 -8.71 0.08 -17.35
CA ALA A 79 -9.05 -1.22 -17.91
C ALA A 79 -10.46 -1.27 -18.53
N GLU A 80 -11.45 -0.58 -17.95
CA GLU A 80 -12.79 -0.47 -18.54
C GLU A 80 -12.80 0.42 -19.78
N LEU A 81 -12.12 1.56 -19.74
CA LEU A 81 -11.90 2.39 -20.92
C LEU A 81 -11.19 1.60 -22.02
N ASP A 82 -10.33 0.65 -21.63
CA ASP A 82 -9.59 -0.15 -22.58
C ASP A 82 -10.47 -1.10 -23.40
N ARG A 83 -11.59 -1.53 -22.81
CA ARG A 83 -12.59 -2.40 -23.43
C ARG A 83 -13.59 -1.66 -24.31
N LEU A 84 -13.61 -0.32 -24.27
CA LEU A 84 -14.50 0.46 -25.12
C LEU A 84 -14.14 0.31 -26.60
N PRO A 85 -15.14 0.22 -27.51
CA PRO A 85 -14.90 0.30 -28.94
C PRO A 85 -14.12 1.58 -29.30
N PRO A 86 -13.20 1.52 -30.29
CA PRO A 86 -12.34 2.66 -30.64
C PRO A 86 -13.06 4.01 -30.83
N PRO A 87 -14.25 4.08 -31.46
CA PRO A 87 -14.96 5.36 -31.64
C PRO A 87 -15.35 6.03 -30.31
N LEU A 88 -15.79 5.24 -29.32
CA LEU A 88 -16.20 5.73 -28.01
C LEU A 88 -15.00 6.18 -27.18
N ARG A 89 -13.88 5.45 -27.28
CA ARG A 89 -12.62 5.82 -26.61
C ARG A 89 -12.10 7.17 -27.12
N THR A 90 -12.09 7.39 -28.43
CA THR A 90 -11.63 8.66 -29.03
C THR A 90 -12.50 9.83 -28.57
N ALA A 91 -13.83 9.67 -28.59
CA ALA A 91 -14.77 10.70 -28.14
C ALA A 91 -14.58 11.07 -26.66
N LEU A 92 -14.24 10.10 -25.82
CA LEU A 92 -14.03 10.30 -24.38
C LEU A 92 -12.72 11.05 -24.08
N ILE A 93 -11.64 10.75 -24.82
CA ILE A 93 -10.37 11.50 -24.73
C ILE A 93 -10.56 12.95 -25.18
N GLU A 94 -11.34 13.19 -26.23
CA GLU A 94 -11.68 14.54 -26.69
C GLU A 94 -12.58 15.29 -25.70
N ALA A 95 -13.48 14.61 -25.00
CA ALA A 95 -14.29 15.23 -23.94
C ALA A 95 -13.44 15.61 -22.73
N ALA A 96 -12.54 14.73 -22.28
CA ALA A 96 -11.65 15.00 -21.15
C ALA A 96 -10.74 16.22 -21.37
N ARG A 97 -10.19 16.38 -22.59
CA ARG A 97 -9.34 17.54 -22.96
C ARG A 97 -10.07 18.88 -23.05
N ARG A 98 -11.41 18.88 -23.11
CA ARG A 98 -12.22 20.11 -23.15
C ARG A 98 -12.64 20.59 -21.76
N GLY A 99 -12.39 19.79 -20.72
CA GLY A 99 -12.75 20.09 -19.33
C GLY A 99 -11.62 20.68 -18.48
N ASP A 100 -10.41 20.80 -19.03
CA ASP A 100 -9.25 21.53 -18.46
C ASP A 100 -9.22 22.97 -18.99
#